data_AF-A0A7V9U9N8-F1
#
_entry.id   AF-A0A7V9U9N8-F1
#
_cell.length_a   1.000
_cell.length_b   1.000
_cell.length_c   1.000
_cell.angle_alpha   90.00
_cell.angle_beta   90.00
_cell.angle_gamma   90.00
#
_symmetry.space_group_name_H-M   'P 1'
#
loop_
_entity.id
_entity.type
_entity.pdbx_description
1 polymer ?
#
loop_
_entity_poly.entity_id
_entity_poly.type
_entity_poly.pdbx_seq_one_letter_code
_entity_poly.pdbx_strand_id
1 'polypeptide(L)' 'DFLTARWGLYTRRLGRMLYVPIHHEVWPLHDAALVELDDTLVSAAGLPFLAGREPDSVLWSPGVTTDFGLPRRRRPVAA' A
#
# COMPACT_ATOMS: atom_id res chain seq x y z
N ASP A 1 1.09 -7.49 10.49
CA ASP A 1 1.59 -6.14 10.85
C ASP A 1 2.26 -5.40 9.69
N PHE A 2 3.44 -5.78 9.20
CA PHE A 2 4.17 -4.94 8.22
C PHE A 2 3.39 -4.61 6.91
N LEU A 3 2.64 -5.56 6.34
CA LEU A 3 1.92 -5.37 5.07
C LEU A 3 0.67 -4.47 5.21
N THR A 4 -0.03 -4.57 6.34
CA THR A 4 -1.34 -3.92 6.53
C THR A 4 -1.30 -2.73 7.47
N ALA A 5 -0.24 -2.54 8.26
CA ALA A 5 -0.15 -1.50 9.29
C ALA A 5 0.72 -0.32 8.84
N ARG A 6 0.36 0.32 7.71
CA ARG A 6 1.05 1.53 7.23
C ARG A 6 0.37 2.78 7.78
N TRP A 7 0.89 3.27 8.90
CA TRP A 7 0.31 4.38 9.68
C TRP A 7 0.61 5.79 9.17
N GLY A 8 1.12 5.93 7.95
CA GLY A 8 1.36 7.25 7.40
C GLY A 8 1.75 7.28 5.93
N LEU A 9 1.34 8.36 5.28
CA LEU A 9 1.63 8.68 3.88
C LEU A 9 2.68 9.80 3.82
N TYR A 10 3.66 9.62 2.95
CA TYR A 10 4.56 10.70 2.54
C TYR A 10 4.20 11.17 1.14
N THR A 11 4.06 12.48 0.98
CA THR A 11 3.75 13.09 -0.32
C THR A 11 4.41 14.45 -0.46
N ARG A 12 4.56 14.92 -1.71
CA ARG A 12 5.09 16.24 -2.01
C ARG A 12 3.98 17.13 -2.55
N ARG A 13 3.77 18.29 -1.91
CA ARG A 13 2.81 19.31 -2.37
C ARG A 13 3.43 20.70 -2.25
N LEU A 14 3.32 21.51 -3.32
CA LEU A 14 3.92 22.84 -3.42
C LEU A 14 5.41 22.84 -3.03
N GLY A 15 6.15 21.83 -3.51
CA GLY A 15 7.58 21.67 -3.25
C GLY A 15 7.95 21.22 -1.82
N ARG A 16 6.98 21.02 -0.91
CA ARG A 16 7.23 20.60 0.47
C ARG A 16 6.95 19.11 0.67
N MET A 17 7.83 18.44 1.42
CA MET A 17 7.58 17.09 1.91
C MET A 17 6.60 17.14 3.08
N LEU A 18 5.50 16.42 2.95
CA LEU A 18 4.43 16.32 3.93
C LEU A 18 4.34 14.88 4.41
N TYR A 19 4.08 14.74 5.70
CA TYR A 19 3.65 13.50 6.32
C TYR A 19 2.20 13.64 6.75
N VAL A 20 1.38 12.69 6.35
CA VAL A 20 -0.02 12.59 6.75
C VAL A 20 -0.16 11.36 7.65
N PRO A 21 -0.48 11.52 8.94
CA PRO A 21 -0.75 10.37 9.80
C PRO A 21 -2.02 9.68 9.30
N ILE A 22 -1.97 8.36 9.24
CA ILE A 22 -3.08 7.50 8.85
C ILE A 22 -3.47 6.66 10.05
N HIS A 23 -4.76 6.59 10.33
CA HIS A 23 -5.35 5.65 11.28
C HIS A 23 -6.36 4.77 10.56
N HIS A 24 -6.38 3.50 10.90
CA HIS A 24 -7.36 2.53 10.46
C HIS A 24 -7.38 1.39 11.47
N GLU A 25 -8.49 0.66 11.54
CA GLU A 25 -8.56 -0.58 12.33
C GLU A 25 -7.69 -1.67 11.70
N VAL A 26 -7.52 -2.81 12.39
CA VAL A 26 -6.86 -3.96 11.78
C VAL A 26 -7.66 -4.42 10.56
N TRP A 27 -6.99 -4.64 9.44
CA TRP A 27 -7.63 -5.10 8.21
C TRP A 27 -7.92 -6.60 8.34
N PRO A 28 -9.19 -7.04 8.37
CA PRO A 28 -9.48 -8.45 8.26
C PRO A 28 -9.10 -8.91 6.86
N LEU A 29 -8.16 -9.84 6.78
CA LEU A 29 -7.77 -10.51 5.56
C LEU A 29 -8.32 -11.93 5.59
N HIS A 30 -8.93 -12.33 4.49
CA HIS A 30 -9.47 -13.66 4.27
C HIS A 30 -8.75 -14.30 3.10
N ASP A 31 -8.50 -15.59 3.18
CA ASP A 31 -8.05 -16.37 2.03
C ASP A 31 -9.09 -16.33 0.93
N ALA A 32 -8.63 -16.23 -0.32
CA ALA A 32 -9.47 -16.24 -1.50
C ALA A 32 -8.88 -17.15 -2.57
N ALA A 33 -9.74 -17.67 -3.45
CA ALA A 33 -9.32 -18.42 -4.63
C ALA A 33 -9.17 -17.47 -5.81
N LEU A 34 -8.07 -17.59 -6.54
CA LEU A 34 -7.89 -16.86 -7.79
C LEU A 34 -8.73 -17.49 -8.90
N VAL A 35 -9.64 -16.71 -9.49
CA VAL A 35 -10.46 -17.15 -10.62
C VAL A 35 -9.85 -16.67 -11.94
N GLU A 36 -9.42 -15.41 -11.98
CA GLU A 36 -8.79 -14.79 -13.14
C GLU A 36 -7.87 -13.65 -12.67
N LEU A 37 -6.74 -13.46 -13.36
CA LEU A 37 -5.81 -12.36 -13.14
C LEU A 37 -5.32 -11.81 -14.48
N ASP A 38 -5.67 -10.57 -14.77
CA ASP A 38 -5.05 -9.78 -15.83
C ASP A 38 -4.21 -8.69 -15.16
N ASP A 39 -2.88 -8.89 -15.13
CA ASP A 39 -1.94 -7.97 -14.51
C ASP A 39 -0.84 -7.52 -15.47
N THR A 40 -0.59 -6.21 -15.46
CA THR A 40 0.54 -5.57 -16.16
C THR A 40 1.47 -4.83 -15.20
N LEU A 41 1.08 -4.65 -13.93
CA LEU A 41 1.79 -3.84 -12.95
C LEU A 41 3.09 -4.50 -12.49
N VAL A 42 3.09 -5.81 -12.25
CA VAL A 42 4.31 -6.52 -11.83
C VAL A 42 5.40 -6.42 -12.90
N SER A 43 5.02 -6.58 -14.17
CA SER A 43 5.93 -6.37 -15.30
C SER A 43 6.40 -4.92 -15.40
N ALA A 44 5.49 -3.94 -15.29
CA ALA A 44 5.82 -2.52 -15.32
C ALA A 44 6.74 -2.09 -14.16
N ALA A 45 6.67 -2.77 -13.02
CA ALA A 45 7.57 -2.58 -11.88
C ALA A 45 8.98 -3.17 -12.11
N GLY A 46 9.25 -3.76 -13.27
CA GLY A 46 10.55 -4.35 -13.62
C GLY A 46 10.74 -5.80 -13.16
N LEU A 47 9.66 -6.51 -12.85
CA LEU A 47 9.68 -7.89 -12.37
C LEU A 47 8.93 -8.86 -13.31
N PRO A 48 9.21 -8.86 -14.63
CA PRO A 48 8.41 -9.62 -15.60
C PRO A 48 8.43 -11.13 -15.38
N PHE A 49 9.48 -11.67 -14.74
CA PHE A 49 9.58 -13.09 -14.39
C PHE A 49 8.55 -13.52 -13.32
N LEU A 50 7.94 -12.57 -12.60
CA LEU A 50 6.87 -12.84 -11.64
C LEU A 50 5.47 -12.71 -12.27
N ALA A 51 5.32 -12.08 -13.44
CA ALA A 51 4.00 -11.83 -14.01
C ALA A 51 3.31 -13.09 -14.57
N GLY A 52 4.09 -14.10 -15.00
CA GLY A 52 3.56 -15.34 -15.58
C GLY A 52 3.34 -16.49 -14.60
N ARG A 53 3.57 -16.28 -13.30
CA ARG A 53 3.40 -17.29 -12.26
C ARG A 53 2.16 -17.01 -11.42
N GLU A 54 1.65 -18.05 -10.77
CA GLU A 54 0.62 -17.87 -9.76
C GLU A 54 1.16 -17.04 -8.57
N PRO A 55 0.35 -16.12 -8.01
CA PRO A 55 0.71 -15.38 -6.80
C PRO A 55 1.00 -16.31 -5.62
N ASP A 56 2.02 -15.98 -4.83
CA ASP A 56 2.32 -16.71 -3.58
C ASP A 56 1.22 -16.58 -2.51
N SER A 57 0.34 -15.58 -2.63
CA SER A 57 -0.74 -15.32 -1.68
C SER A 57 -1.90 -14.58 -2.37
N VAL A 58 -3.12 -15.02 -2.10
CA VAL A 58 -4.36 -14.41 -2.61
C VAL A 58 -5.25 -14.11 -1.41
N LEU A 59 -5.34 -12.83 -1.05
CA LEU A 59 -6.06 -12.35 0.12
C LEU A 59 -7.09 -11.31 -0.29
N TRP A 60 -8.25 -11.36 0.36
CA TRP A 60 -9.33 -10.41 0.18
C TRP A 60 -9.68 -9.75 1.52
N SER A 61 -10.19 -8.53 1.46
CA SER A 61 -10.74 -7.82 2.61
C SER A 61 -12.11 -7.23 2.25
N PRO A 62 -13.10 -7.22 3.17
CA PRO A 62 -14.34 -6.47 2.98
C PRO A 62 -14.13 -4.95 2.91
N GLY A 63 -12.90 -4.48 3.16
CA GLY A 63 -12.53 -3.08 3.20
C GLY A 63 -12.31 -2.60 4.63
N VAL A 64 -11.71 -1.42 4.74
CA VAL A 64 -11.41 -0.77 6.01
C VAL A 64 -11.68 0.72 5.90
N THR A 65 -12.20 1.30 6.97
CA THR A 65 -12.31 2.76 7.08
C THR A 65 -10.95 3.33 7.47
N THR A 66 -10.50 4.34 6.74
CA THR A 66 -9.20 4.98 6.96
C THR A 66 -9.38 6.46 7.21
N ASP A 67 -8.84 6.94 8.32
CA ASP A 67 -8.80 8.34 8.70
C ASP A 67 -7.45 8.96 8.37
N PHE A 68 -7.48 10.07 7.64
CA PHE A 68 -6.32 10.89 7.35
C PHE A 68 -6.29 12.10 8.28
N GLY A 69 -5.27 12.17 9.13
CA GLY A 69 -5.08 13.32 9.99
C GLY A 69 -4.51 14.53 9.24
N LEU A 70 -4.28 15.63 9.95
CA LEU A 70 -3.75 16.85 9.34
C LEU A 70 -2.33 16.65 8.78
N PRO A 71 -2.05 17.07 7.53
CA PRO A 71 -0.71 17.02 6.96
C PRO A 71 0.28 17.86 7.77
N ARG A 72 1.42 17.27 8.11
CA ARG A 72 2.51 17.91 8.85
C ARG A 72 3.74 18.02 7.97
N ARG A 73 4.40 19.17 7.97
CA ARG A 73 5.66 19.33 7.27
C ARG A 73 6.73 18.44 7.91
N ARG A 74 7.34 17.56 7.12
CA ARG A 74 8.55 16.83 7.53
C ARG A 74 9.76 17.50 6.91
N ARG A 75 10.78 17.77 7.73
CA ARG A 75 12.12 18.06 7.21
C ARG A 75 12.75 16.72 6.82
N PRO A 76 13.41 16.62 5.66
CA PRO A 76 14.29 15.49 5.38
C PRO A 76 15.30 15.35 6.53
N VAL A 77 15.56 14.12 6.95
CA VAL A 77 16.75 13.86 7.78
C VAL A 77 17.94 14.06 6.84
N ALA A 78 18.92 14.85 7.25
CA ALA A 78 20.17 14.98 6.48
C ALA A 78 20.82 13.59 6.43
N ALA A 79 21.15 13.13 5.23
CA ALA A 79 21.88 11.88 5.00
C ALA A 79 23.31 11.99 5.55
#